data_AF-A0A1V9YZK7-F1
#
_entry.id   AF-A0A1V9YZK7-F1
#
_cell.length_a   1.000
_cell.length_b   1.000
_cell.length_c   1.000
_cell.angle_alpha   90.00
_cell.angle_beta   90.00
_cell.angle_gamma   90.00
#
_symmetry.space_group_name_H-M   'P 1'
#
loop_
_entity.id
_entity.type
_entity.pdbx_description
1 polymer ?
#
loop_
_entity_poly.entity_id
_entity_poly.type
_entity_poly.pdbx_seq_one_letter_code
_entity_poly.pdbx_strand_id
1 'polypeptide(L)'
;MSHQLNYYEGDSPDVTAQLFMEANGLTNDPNYASLVQQLTNLIRQNINDIVQARTAAANADAKPIFNVPVNLGGTDFEIPYFANQDPAVVATNFCDTQMPAISANMGREAAPEELQQCKVFLFQTITGILDKAQKPNEAETQPKEPALLFTLDIDLGDGKNAALPFYEGENDEAVAHSFCQKYNVDVENVPFLVEEIRRQIANL
;
A
#
# COMPACT_ATOMS: atom_id res chain seq x y z
N MET A 1 19.47 -42.52 -14.87
CA MET A 1 19.58 -42.35 -13.42
C MET A 1 19.23 -40.89 -13.13
N SER A 2 18.25 -40.63 -12.27
CA SER A 2 17.90 -39.28 -11.83
C SER A 2 18.77 -38.91 -10.63
N HIS A 3 19.57 -37.85 -10.74
CA HIS A 3 20.36 -37.34 -9.63
C HIS A 3 19.53 -36.30 -8.88
N GLN A 4 19.40 -36.46 -7.56
CA GLN A 4 18.60 -35.58 -6.72
C GLN A 4 19.47 -34.44 -6.18
N LEU A 5 19.01 -33.20 -6.38
CA LEU A 5 19.63 -32.01 -5.81
C LEU A 5 18.90 -31.65 -4.51
N ASN A 6 19.66 -31.54 -3.41
CA ASN A 6 19.15 -31.08 -2.13
C ASN A 6 19.59 -29.63 -1.91
N TYR A 7 18.63 -28.75 -1.64
CA TYR A 7 18.87 -27.35 -1.28
C TYR A 7 18.38 -27.13 0.15
N TYR A 8 19.19 -26.46 0.96
CA TYR A 8 18.83 -26.09 2.33
C TYR A 8 18.62 -24.59 2.42
N GLU A 9 17.67 -24.18 3.27
CA GLU A 9 17.32 -22.77 3.45
C GLU A 9 18.54 -21.96 3.92
N GLY A 10 18.84 -20.86 3.22
CA GLY A 10 19.99 -20.01 3.50
C GLY A 10 21.25 -20.35 2.69
N ASP A 11 21.26 -21.47 1.95
CA ASP A 11 22.39 -21.80 1.07
C ASP A 11 22.45 -20.88 -0.15
N SER A 12 23.66 -20.64 -0.65
CA SER A 12 23.88 -19.95 -1.92
C SER A 12 23.52 -20.87 -3.10
N PRO A 13 22.55 -20.50 -3.95
CA PRO A 13 22.17 -21.29 -5.12
C PRO A 13 23.34 -21.63 -6.04
N ASP A 14 24.28 -20.69 -6.20
CA ASP A 14 25.48 -20.85 -7.00
C ASP A 14 26.43 -21.92 -6.43
N VAL A 15 26.60 -21.94 -5.11
CA VAL A 15 27.44 -22.94 -4.42
C VAL A 15 26.77 -24.31 -4.47
N THR A 16 25.45 -24.38 -4.24
CA THR A 16 24.69 -25.63 -4.35
C THR A 16 24.78 -26.22 -5.76
N ALA A 17 24.68 -25.40 -6.81
CA ALA A 17 24.81 -25.84 -8.19
C ALA A 17 26.21 -26.41 -8.48
N GLN A 18 27.27 -25.76 -8.03
CA GLN A 18 28.65 -26.24 -8.19
C GLN A 18 28.88 -27.58 -7.49
N LEU A 19 28.48 -27.69 -6.22
CA LEU A 19 28.63 -28.94 -5.45
C LEU A 19 27.86 -30.10 -6.07
N PHE A 20 26.67 -29.83 -6.63
CA PHE A 20 25.92 -30.85 -7.36
C PHE A 20 26.66 -31.31 -8.62
N MET A 21 27.21 -30.38 -9.40
CA MET A 21 27.97 -30.73 -10.60
C MET A 21 29.25 -31.52 -10.25
N GLU A 22 29.93 -31.15 -9.17
CA GLU A 22 31.09 -31.87 -8.61
C GLU A 22 30.73 -33.29 -8.18
N ALA A 23 29.67 -33.46 -7.39
CA ALA A 23 29.22 -34.75 -6.88
C ALA A 23 28.83 -35.73 -8.01
N ASN A 24 28.45 -35.20 -9.17
CA ASN A 24 28.10 -35.99 -10.35
C ASN A 24 29.25 -36.13 -11.36
N GLY A 25 30.46 -35.66 -11.03
CA GLY A 25 31.65 -35.78 -11.88
C GLY A 25 31.61 -34.92 -13.15
N LEU A 26 30.81 -33.85 -13.16
CA LEU A 26 30.59 -32.99 -14.33
C LEU A 26 31.55 -31.79 -14.40
N THR A 27 32.53 -31.70 -13.50
CA THR A 27 33.50 -30.60 -13.43
C THR A 27 34.36 -30.43 -14.68
N ASN A 28 34.59 -31.50 -15.42
CA ASN A 28 35.39 -31.48 -16.65
C ASN A 28 34.52 -31.31 -17.92
N ASP A 29 33.22 -31.09 -17.77
CA ASP A 29 32.34 -30.87 -18.93
C ASP A 29 32.71 -29.53 -19.62
N PRO A 30 32.88 -29.50 -20.95
CA PRO A 30 33.14 -28.27 -21.69
C PRO A 30 32.07 -27.17 -21.47
N ASN A 31 30.85 -27.57 -21.09
CA ASN A 31 29.72 -26.69 -20.82
C ASN A 31 29.51 -26.44 -19.33
N TYR A 32 30.43 -26.85 -18.46
CA TYR A 32 30.30 -26.73 -17.00
C TYR A 32 29.77 -25.37 -16.55
N ALA A 33 30.36 -24.27 -17.04
CA ALA A 33 29.95 -22.91 -16.68
C ALA A 33 28.49 -22.60 -17.08
N SER A 34 28.05 -23.04 -18.27
CA SER A 34 26.67 -22.84 -18.72
C SER A 34 25.69 -23.71 -17.92
N LEU A 35 26.05 -24.95 -17.63
CA LEU A 35 25.23 -25.87 -16.85
C LEU A 35 25.08 -25.39 -15.40
N VAL A 36 26.15 -24.86 -14.79
CA VAL A 36 26.09 -24.23 -13.46
C VAL A 36 25.12 -23.05 -13.49
N GLN A 37 25.22 -22.15 -14.47
CA GLN A 37 24.30 -21.00 -14.58
C GLN A 37 22.84 -21.43 -14.77
N GLN A 38 22.58 -22.41 -15.63
CA GLN A 38 21.24 -22.95 -15.84
C GLN A 38 20.67 -23.56 -14.55
N LEU A 39 21.49 -24.33 -13.83
CA LEU A 39 21.09 -24.96 -12.58
C LEU A 39 20.87 -23.94 -11.46
N THR A 40 21.71 -22.91 -11.36
CA THR A 40 21.52 -21.78 -10.43
C THR A 40 20.17 -21.10 -10.68
N ASN A 41 19.84 -20.82 -11.94
CA ASN A 41 18.57 -20.19 -12.30
C ASN A 41 17.38 -21.08 -11.94
N LEU A 42 17.48 -22.40 -12.20
CA LEU A 42 16.46 -23.37 -11.84
C LEU A 42 16.26 -23.48 -10.32
N ILE A 43 17.35 -23.48 -9.54
CA ILE A 43 17.30 -23.49 -8.07
C ILE A 43 16.59 -22.23 -7.57
N ARG A 44 16.98 -21.04 -8.06
CA ARG A 44 16.35 -19.76 -7.69
C ARG A 44 14.87 -19.76 -8.01
N GLN A 45 14.48 -20.23 -9.20
CA GLN A 45 13.09 -20.33 -9.60
C GLN A 45 12.30 -21.26 -8.67
N ASN A 46 12.79 -22.47 -8.41
CA ASN A 46 12.13 -23.41 -7.49
C ASN A 46 12.02 -22.87 -6.07
N ILE A 47 13.03 -22.17 -5.57
CA ILE A 47 12.97 -21.50 -4.26
C ILE A 47 11.82 -20.49 -4.25
N ASN A 48 11.74 -19.63 -5.27
CA ASN A 48 10.68 -18.63 -5.39
C ASN A 48 9.30 -19.30 -5.44
N ASP A 49 9.13 -20.36 -6.22
CA ASP A 49 7.87 -21.10 -6.32
C ASP A 49 7.47 -21.74 -4.98
N ILE A 50 8.42 -22.35 -4.26
CA ILE A 50 8.19 -22.94 -2.94
C ILE A 50 7.83 -21.88 -1.91
N VAL A 51 8.55 -20.75 -1.91
CA VAL A 51 8.28 -19.62 -1.01
C VAL A 51 6.89 -19.07 -1.30
N GLN A 52 6.55 -18.81 -2.55
CA GLN A 52 5.22 -18.33 -2.94
C GLN A 52 4.12 -19.31 -2.56
N ALA A 53 4.30 -20.61 -2.79
CA ALA A 53 3.33 -21.63 -2.41
C ALA A 53 3.16 -21.72 -0.89
N ARG A 54 4.24 -21.60 -0.11
CA ARG A 54 4.20 -21.56 1.35
C ARG A 54 3.55 -20.28 1.86
N THR A 55 3.84 -19.12 1.26
CA THR A 55 3.21 -17.85 1.61
C THR A 55 1.73 -17.87 1.27
N ALA A 56 1.33 -18.40 0.11
CA ALA A 56 -0.06 -18.56 -0.28
C ALA A 56 -0.81 -19.53 0.66
N ALA A 57 -0.18 -20.64 1.05
CA ALA A 57 -0.76 -21.59 2.01
C ALA A 57 -0.88 -21.01 3.43
N ALA A 58 0.14 -20.27 3.90
CA ALA A 58 0.12 -19.58 5.19
C ALA A 58 -0.93 -18.46 5.23
N ASN A 59 -1.23 -17.86 4.09
CA ASN A 59 -2.17 -16.77 3.95
C ASN A 59 -3.53 -17.18 3.35
N ALA A 60 -3.80 -18.48 3.18
CA ALA A 60 -5.01 -18.98 2.51
C ALA A 60 -6.30 -18.52 3.22
N ASP A 61 -6.24 -18.35 4.55
CA ASP A 61 -7.32 -17.82 5.38
C ASP A 61 -7.03 -16.41 5.95
N ALA A 62 -5.86 -15.85 5.64
CA ALA A 62 -5.47 -14.53 6.13
C ALA A 62 -6.07 -13.44 5.25
N LYS A 63 -6.73 -12.46 5.87
CA LYS A 63 -7.17 -11.25 5.17
C LYS A 63 -5.98 -10.31 5.00
N PRO A 64 -5.69 -9.78 3.79
CA PRO A 64 -4.66 -8.77 3.63
C PRO A 64 -5.01 -7.53 4.46
N ILE A 65 -4.00 -6.91 5.06
CA ILE A 65 -4.18 -5.69 5.85
C ILE A 65 -4.31 -4.45 4.97
N PHE A 66 -3.70 -4.46 3.78
CA PHE A 66 -3.91 -3.52 2.69
C PHE A 66 -3.39 -4.11 1.38
N ASN A 67 -3.79 -3.50 0.26
CA ASN A 67 -3.22 -3.79 -1.06
C ASN A 67 -2.28 -2.65 -1.44
N VAL A 68 -1.09 -2.98 -1.92
CA VAL A 68 -0.11 -2.01 -2.40
C VAL A 68 -0.38 -1.76 -3.88
N PRO A 69 -0.81 -0.55 -4.28
CA PRO A 69 -0.92 -0.19 -5.68
C PRO A 69 0.48 0.10 -6.24
N VAL A 70 0.84 -0.57 -7.33
CA VAL A 70 2.16 -0.46 -7.94
C VAL A 70 2.00 -0.31 -9.45
N ASN A 71 2.56 0.74 -10.02
CA ASN A 71 2.67 0.89 -11.47
C ASN A 71 4.09 0.59 -11.91
N LEU A 72 4.27 -0.45 -12.73
CA LEU A 72 5.57 -0.80 -13.33
C LEU A 72 5.42 -0.84 -14.86
N GLY A 73 6.13 0.06 -15.53
CA GLY A 73 6.13 0.10 -17.00
C GLY A 73 4.74 0.29 -17.60
N GLY A 74 3.85 1.01 -16.92
CA GLY A 74 2.47 1.24 -17.35
C GLY A 74 1.49 0.10 -17.02
N THR A 75 1.93 -0.93 -16.30
CA THR A 75 1.05 -2.00 -15.78
C THR A 75 0.78 -1.77 -14.30
N ASP A 76 -0.50 -1.74 -13.93
CA ASP A 76 -0.93 -1.64 -12.54
C ASP A 76 -1.03 -3.03 -11.89
N PHE A 77 -0.45 -3.14 -10.70
CA PHE A 77 -0.47 -4.33 -9.87
C PHE A 77 -1.03 -3.96 -8.49
N GLU A 78 -1.87 -4.84 -7.95
CA GLU A 78 -2.30 -4.79 -6.56
C GLU A 78 -1.64 -5.93 -5.79
N ILE A 79 -0.71 -5.58 -4.90
CA ILE A 79 0.03 -6.58 -4.12
C ILE A 79 -0.63 -6.72 -2.75
N PRO A 80 -1.24 -7.86 -2.41
CA PRO A 80 -1.81 -8.06 -1.09
C PRO A 80 -0.68 -8.14 -0.05
N TYR A 81 -0.74 -7.27 0.95
CA TYR A 81 0.21 -7.25 2.06
C TYR A 81 -0.45 -7.80 3.32
N PHE A 82 0.23 -8.72 4.01
CA PHE A 82 -0.28 -9.42 5.18
C PHE A 82 0.47 -9.00 6.45
N ALA A 83 -0.17 -9.20 7.60
CA ALA A 83 0.43 -8.89 8.89
C ALA A 83 1.76 -9.64 9.10
N ASN A 84 2.75 -8.95 9.69
CA ASN A 84 4.08 -9.48 10.02
C ASN A 84 4.96 -9.89 8.81
N GLN A 85 4.60 -9.53 7.58
CA GLN A 85 5.52 -9.66 6.46
C GLN A 85 6.67 -8.66 6.57
N ASP A 86 7.83 -9.02 6.00
CA ASP A 86 8.95 -8.11 5.83
C ASP A 86 8.80 -7.37 4.48
N PRO A 87 8.71 -6.02 4.48
CA PRO A 87 8.61 -5.22 3.25
C PRO A 87 9.70 -5.50 2.22
N ALA A 88 10.94 -5.77 2.67
CA ALA A 88 12.06 -6.02 1.77
C ALA A 88 11.93 -7.37 1.07
N VAL A 89 11.42 -8.38 1.78
CA VAL A 89 11.16 -9.71 1.21
C VAL A 89 10.01 -9.65 0.22
N VAL A 90 8.91 -8.96 0.56
CA VAL A 90 7.77 -8.77 -0.37
C VAL A 90 8.22 -8.05 -1.64
N ALA A 91 8.99 -6.96 -1.50
CA ALA A 91 9.52 -6.21 -2.63
C ALA A 91 10.43 -7.05 -3.53
N THR A 92 11.33 -7.82 -2.92
CA THR A 92 12.27 -8.70 -3.63
C THR A 92 11.52 -9.76 -4.43
N ASN A 93 10.63 -10.52 -3.78
CA ASN A 93 9.89 -11.61 -4.41
C ASN A 93 9.03 -11.11 -5.57
N PHE A 94 8.35 -9.98 -5.38
CA PHE A 94 7.51 -9.41 -6.43
C PHE A 94 8.34 -8.94 -7.63
N CYS A 95 9.39 -8.15 -7.40
CA CYS A 95 10.22 -7.62 -8.48
C CYS A 95 10.97 -8.73 -9.24
N ASP A 96 11.52 -9.73 -8.55
CA ASP A 96 12.22 -10.85 -9.18
C ASP A 96 11.28 -11.69 -10.06
N THR A 97 9.99 -11.74 -9.70
CA THR A 97 8.98 -12.47 -10.48
C THR A 97 8.45 -11.66 -11.66
N GLN A 98 8.13 -10.38 -11.44
CA GLN A 98 7.41 -9.57 -12.45
C GLN A 98 8.34 -8.88 -13.45
N MET A 99 9.54 -8.45 -13.03
CA MET A 99 10.45 -7.70 -13.92
C MET A 99 10.84 -8.46 -15.19
N PRO A 100 11.17 -9.77 -15.15
CA PRO A 100 11.47 -10.52 -16.37
C PRO A 100 10.31 -10.52 -17.36
N ALA A 101 9.07 -10.69 -16.89
CA ALA A 101 7.88 -10.69 -17.72
C ALA A 101 7.58 -9.29 -18.30
N ILE A 102 7.72 -8.25 -17.48
CA ILE A 102 7.52 -6.85 -17.86
C ILE A 102 8.54 -6.43 -18.95
N SER A 103 9.81 -6.75 -18.75
CA SER A 103 10.86 -6.44 -19.72
C SER A 103 10.68 -7.22 -21.02
N ALA A 104 10.32 -8.51 -20.94
CA ALA A 104 10.03 -9.32 -22.11
C ALA A 104 8.86 -8.73 -22.94
N ASN A 105 7.81 -8.22 -22.30
CA ASN A 105 6.70 -7.55 -22.98
C ASN A 105 7.13 -6.25 -23.70
N MET A 106 8.23 -5.63 -23.27
CA MET A 106 8.84 -4.47 -23.94
C MET A 106 9.92 -4.86 -24.96
N GLY A 107 10.14 -6.15 -25.21
CA GLY A 107 11.13 -6.65 -26.16
C GLY A 107 12.58 -6.46 -25.70
N ARG A 108 12.83 -6.43 -24.38
CA ARG A 108 14.17 -6.27 -23.79
C ARG A 108 14.37 -7.17 -22.57
N GLU A 109 15.61 -7.34 -22.14
CA GLU A 109 15.91 -8.01 -20.87
C GLU A 109 15.85 -7.01 -19.71
N ALA A 110 15.48 -7.49 -18.52
CA ALA A 110 15.49 -6.66 -17.32
C ALA A 110 16.93 -6.36 -16.91
N ALA A 111 17.32 -5.08 -16.90
CA ALA A 111 18.65 -4.72 -16.43
C ALA A 111 18.74 -4.86 -14.90
N PRO A 112 19.90 -5.26 -14.35
CA PRO A 112 20.10 -5.39 -12.89
C PRO A 112 19.74 -4.11 -12.12
N GLU A 113 20.00 -2.95 -12.72
CA GLU A 113 19.70 -1.65 -12.14
C GLU A 113 18.18 -1.42 -12.03
N GLU A 114 17.41 -1.86 -13.01
CA GLU A 114 15.94 -1.73 -13.01
C GLU A 114 15.31 -2.65 -11.98
N LEU A 115 15.85 -3.86 -11.85
CA LEU A 115 15.44 -4.80 -10.81
C LEU A 115 15.70 -4.20 -9.42
N GLN A 116 16.87 -3.57 -9.22
CA GLN A 116 17.20 -2.91 -7.96
C GLN A 116 16.30 -1.69 -7.71
N GLN A 117 16.00 -0.89 -8.74
CA GLN A 117 15.08 0.25 -8.63
C GLN A 117 13.67 -0.21 -8.27
N CYS A 118 13.17 -1.29 -8.88
CA CYS A 118 11.88 -1.89 -8.52
C CYS A 118 11.85 -2.26 -7.03
N LYS A 119 12.89 -2.94 -6.54
CA LYS A 119 12.99 -3.37 -5.13
C LYS A 119 12.97 -2.18 -4.18
N VAL A 120 13.74 -1.13 -4.48
CA VAL A 120 13.80 0.08 -3.65
C VAL A 120 12.47 0.82 -3.66
N PHE A 121 11.88 1.02 -4.84
CA PHE A 121 10.58 1.68 -4.99
C PHE A 121 9.50 0.95 -4.19
N LEU A 122 9.36 -0.35 -4.39
CA LEU A 122 8.32 -1.14 -3.74
C LEU A 122 8.53 -1.21 -2.22
N PHE A 123 9.78 -1.37 -1.77
CA PHE A 123 10.11 -1.29 -0.34
C PHE A 123 9.65 0.04 0.26
N GLN A 124 10.00 1.17 -0.38
CA GLN A 124 9.61 2.50 0.08
C GLN A 124 8.09 2.72 0.06
N THR A 125 7.39 2.18 -0.93
CA THR A 125 5.92 2.23 -0.97
C THR A 125 5.31 1.51 0.22
N ILE A 126 5.76 0.27 0.49
CA ILE A 126 5.24 -0.54 1.60
C ILE A 126 5.56 0.12 2.94
N THR A 127 6.80 0.53 3.18
CA THR A 127 7.18 1.18 4.44
C THR A 127 6.47 2.51 4.63
N GLY A 128 6.26 3.29 3.56
CA GLY A 128 5.48 4.52 3.62
C GLY A 128 4.02 4.28 4.02
N ILE A 129 3.39 3.20 3.53
CA ILE A 129 2.03 2.81 3.94
C ILE A 129 2.02 2.35 5.40
N LEU A 130 3.01 1.55 5.82
CA LEU A 130 3.14 1.08 7.21
C LEU A 130 3.38 2.23 8.20
N ASP A 131 4.23 3.20 7.85
CA ASP A 131 4.51 4.38 8.66
C ASP A 131 3.27 5.26 8.81
N LYS A 132 2.49 5.43 7.73
CA LYS A 132 1.18 6.11 7.77
C LYS A 132 0.17 5.35 8.63
N ALA A 133 0.19 4.02 8.63
CA ALA A 133 -0.67 3.21 9.47
C ALA A 133 -0.27 3.23 10.97
N GLN A 134 1.01 3.45 11.28
CA GLN A 134 1.54 3.48 12.65
C GLN A 134 1.49 4.85 13.32
N LYS A 135 1.41 5.94 12.53
CA LYS A 135 1.17 7.29 13.02
C LYS A 135 -0.31 7.60 12.87
N PRO A 136 -1.15 7.42 13.91
CA PRO A 136 -2.50 7.96 13.87
C PRO A 136 -2.40 9.48 14.02
N ASN A 137 -2.16 10.18 12.92
CA ASN A 137 -2.50 11.59 12.82
C ASN A 137 -2.96 11.91 11.40
N GLU A 138 -4.25 12.23 11.34
CA GLU A 138 -5.00 12.85 10.23
C GLU A 138 -5.30 11.97 9.02
N ALA A 139 -6.19 11.00 9.27
CA ALA A 139 -7.39 10.72 8.48
C ALA A 139 -7.29 10.82 6.94
N GLU A 140 -7.05 9.68 6.28
CA GLU A 140 -7.81 9.32 5.08
C GLU A 140 -9.17 8.74 5.50
N THR A 141 -9.98 9.53 6.19
CA THR A 141 -11.38 9.58 5.78
C THR A 141 -11.34 10.24 4.42
N GLN A 142 -11.86 9.58 3.38
CA GLN A 142 -12.43 10.33 2.26
C GLN A 142 -13.11 11.57 2.85
N PRO A 143 -12.90 12.79 2.32
CA PRO A 143 -13.79 13.88 2.64
C PRO A 143 -15.15 13.48 2.06
N LYS A 144 -15.90 12.69 2.83
CA LYS A 144 -17.34 12.82 2.89
C LYS A 144 -17.47 14.26 3.37
N GLU A 145 -17.70 15.18 2.42
CA GLU A 145 -18.09 16.54 2.78
C GLU A 145 -19.09 16.39 3.93
N PRO A 146 -18.83 17.03 5.08
CA PRO A 146 -19.65 16.80 6.26
C PRO A 146 -21.09 17.07 5.82
N ALA A 147 -21.99 16.12 6.09
CA ALA A 147 -23.32 16.18 5.51
C ALA A 147 -24.02 17.44 6.03
N LEU A 148 -24.50 18.31 5.14
CA LEU A 148 -25.29 19.47 5.53
C LEU A 148 -26.55 18.97 6.22
N LEU A 149 -26.69 19.24 7.51
CA LEU A 149 -27.84 18.80 8.29
C LEU A 149 -29.03 19.73 8.05
N PHE A 150 -28.80 21.04 8.10
CA PHE A 150 -29.79 22.06 7.81
C PHE A 150 -29.11 23.41 7.52
N THR A 151 -29.90 24.34 7.00
CA THR A 151 -29.52 25.75 6.85
C THR A 151 -30.50 26.59 7.64
N LEU A 152 -29.99 27.42 8.55
CA LEU A 152 -30.78 28.42 9.27
C LEU A 152 -30.77 29.73 8.51
N ASP A 153 -31.95 30.22 8.14
CA ASP A 153 -32.12 31.56 7.59
C ASP A 153 -32.25 32.57 8.73
N ILE A 154 -31.26 33.45 8.85
CA ILE A 154 -31.17 34.45 9.93
C ILE A 154 -31.44 35.83 9.34
N ASP A 155 -32.44 36.53 9.89
CA ASP A 155 -32.70 37.95 9.60
C ASP A 155 -31.70 38.82 10.35
N LEU A 156 -30.90 39.58 9.62
CA LEU A 156 -29.87 40.48 10.15
C LEU A 156 -30.39 41.93 10.31
N GLY A 157 -31.67 42.18 10.03
CA GLY A 157 -32.24 43.53 9.98
C GLY A 157 -32.03 44.22 8.63
N ASP A 158 -32.74 45.34 8.42
CA ASP A 158 -32.70 46.15 7.19
C ASP A 158 -32.99 45.36 5.88
N GLY A 159 -33.78 44.29 5.99
CA GLY A 159 -34.13 43.41 4.87
C GLY A 159 -32.99 42.50 4.39
N LYS A 160 -31.93 42.34 5.20
CA LYS A 160 -30.81 41.43 4.89
C LYS A 160 -31.00 40.10 5.62
N ASN A 161 -30.99 39.01 4.85
CA ASN A 161 -30.98 37.66 5.40
C ASN A 161 -29.64 37.00 5.11
N ALA A 162 -29.17 36.16 6.04
CA ALA A 162 -27.98 35.36 5.88
C ALA A 162 -28.26 33.90 6.26
N ALA A 163 -27.73 33.00 5.43
CA ALA A 163 -27.83 31.57 5.64
C ALA A 163 -26.67 31.06 6.49
N LEU A 164 -26.99 30.36 7.57
CA LEU A 164 -26.04 29.63 8.41
C LEU A 164 -26.18 28.13 8.10
N PRO A 165 -25.31 27.56 7.26
CA PRO A 165 -25.26 26.11 7.07
C PRO A 165 -24.65 25.45 8.32
N PHE A 166 -25.24 24.36 8.77
CA PHE A 166 -24.72 23.54 9.87
C PHE A 166 -24.52 22.10 9.40
N TYR A 167 -23.31 21.59 9.55
CA TYR A 167 -22.89 20.29 9.05
C TYR A 167 -22.72 19.26 10.16
N GLU A 168 -22.80 17.98 9.79
CA GLU A 168 -22.64 16.85 10.70
C GLU A 168 -21.30 16.91 11.45
N GLY A 169 -21.37 16.87 12.78
CA GLY A 169 -20.20 16.88 13.67
C GLY A 169 -19.63 18.26 13.98
N GLU A 170 -20.22 19.34 13.48
CA GLU A 170 -19.80 20.70 13.85
C GLU A 170 -20.15 21.03 15.31
N ASN A 171 -19.34 21.91 15.90
CA ASN A 171 -19.61 22.48 17.22
C ASN A 171 -20.54 23.69 17.05
N ASP A 172 -21.72 23.61 17.65
CA ASP A 172 -22.77 24.63 17.63
C ASP A 172 -22.29 26.03 18.07
N GLU A 173 -21.52 26.11 19.15
CA GLU A 173 -20.93 27.35 19.67
C GLU A 173 -19.92 27.97 18.71
N ALA A 174 -19.02 27.17 18.16
CA ALA A 174 -18.02 27.61 17.19
C ALA A 174 -18.66 28.10 15.87
N VAL A 175 -19.71 27.43 15.40
CA VAL A 175 -20.45 27.85 14.19
C VAL A 175 -21.17 29.18 14.44
N ALA A 176 -21.87 29.32 15.57
CA ALA A 176 -22.55 30.56 15.95
C ALA A 176 -21.56 31.74 16.06
N HIS A 177 -20.41 31.56 16.71
CA HIS A 177 -19.35 32.57 16.76
C HIS A 177 -18.83 32.94 15.37
N SER A 178 -18.54 31.95 14.53
CA SER A 178 -18.02 32.17 13.18
C SER A 178 -19.02 32.93 12.31
N PHE A 179 -20.32 32.62 12.44
CA PHE A 179 -21.38 33.34 11.76
C PHE A 179 -21.46 34.80 12.22
N CYS A 180 -21.45 35.04 13.53
CA CYS A 180 -21.47 36.41 14.07
C CYS A 180 -20.26 37.23 13.59
N GLN A 181 -19.07 36.64 13.62
CA GLN A 181 -17.85 37.30 13.12
C GLN A 181 -17.93 37.62 11.62
N LYS A 182 -18.44 36.68 10.81
CA LYS A 182 -18.55 36.83 9.35
C LYS A 182 -19.53 37.92 8.95
N TYR A 183 -20.67 38.00 9.61
CA TYR A 183 -21.74 38.95 9.30
C TYR A 183 -21.73 40.19 10.18
N ASN A 184 -20.70 40.35 11.02
CA ASN A 184 -20.55 41.45 11.98
C ASN A 184 -21.80 41.63 12.87
N VAL A 185 -22.33 40.52 13.35
CA VAL A 185 -23.41 40.44 14.35
C VAL A 185 -22.78 40.48 15.74
N ASP A 186 -23.41 41.19 16.68
CA ASP A 186 -22.91 41.29 18.04
C ASP A 186 -22.79 39.92 18.71
N VAL A 187 -21.70 39.72 19.46
CA VAL A 187 -21.40 38.46 20.17
C VAL A 187 -22.44 38.10 21.23
N GLU A 188 -23.22 39.07 21.69
CA GLU A 188 -24.36 38.86 22.59
C GLU A 188 -25.46 38.00 21.96
N ASN A 189 -25.49 37.88 20.63
CA ASN A 189 -26.45 37.04 19.92
C ASN A 189 -26.03 35.57 19.81
N VAL A 190 -24.77 35.25 20.12
CA VAL A 190 -24.24 33.88 20.02
C VAL A 190 -25.06 32.86 20.83
N PRO A 191 -25.43 33.11 22.10
CA PRO A 191 -26.22 32.16 22.87
C PRO A 191 -27.57 31.82 22.21
N PHE A 192 -28.24 32.81 21.61
CA PHE A 192 -29.52 32.59 20.92
C PHE A 192 -29.36 31.74 19.66
N LEU A 193 -28.29 31.96 18.90
CA LEU A 193 -27.98 31.13 17.73
C LEU A 193 -27.62 29.69 18.12
N VAL A 194 -26.88 29.51 19.22
CA VAL A 194 -26.57 28.17 19.76
C VAL A 194 -27.83 27.44 20.18
N GLU A 195 -28.74 28.10 20.89
CA GLU A 195 -30.03 27.52 21.27
C GLU A 195 -30.86 27.10 20.05
N GLU A 196 -30.88 27.94 19.00
CA GLU A 196 -31.60 27.63 17.76
C GLU A 196 -30.97 26.44 17.01
N ILE A 197 -29.64 26.40 16.89
CA ILE A 197 -28.90 25.27 16.30
C ILE A 197 -29.23 23.98 17.07
N ARG A 198 -29.17 23.99 18.40
CA ARG A 198 -29.52 22.84 19.24
C ARG A 198 -30.96 22.39 19.05
N ARG A 199 -31.89 23.34 18.91
CA ARG A 199 -33.30 23.04 18.65
C ARG A 199 -33.48 22.35 17.30
N GLN A 200 -32.80 22.80 16.25
CA GLN A 200 -32.84 22.14 14.95
C GLN A 200 -32.25 20.72 15.04
N ILE A 201 -31.10 20.55 15.71
CA ILE A 201 -30.48 19.23 15.93
C ILE A 201 -31.45 18.28 16.63
N ALA A 202 -32.19 18.74 17.65
CA ALA A 202 -33.15 17.92 18.39
C ALA A 202 -34.39 17.51 17.57
N ASN A 203 -34.63 18.15 16.42
CA ASN A 203 -35.76 17.88 15.52
C ASN A 203 -35.38 17.07 14.27
N LEU A 204 -34.10 16.69 14.12
CA LEU A 204 -33.61 15.76 13.09
C LEU A 204 -33.92 14.31 13.48
#